data_AF-Q7MBP2-F1
#
_entry.id   AF-Q7MBP2-F1
#
_cell.length_a   1.000
_cell.length_b   1.000
_cell.length_c   1.000
_cell.angle_alpha   90.00
_cell.angle_beta   90.00
_cell.angle_gamma   90.00
#
_symmetry.space_group_name_H-M   'P 1'
#
loop_
_entity.id
_entity.type
_entity.pdbx_description
1 polymer ?
#
loop_
_entity_poly.entity_id
_entity_poly.type
_entity_poly.pdbx_seq_one_letter_code
_entity_poly.pdbx_strand_id
1 'polypeptide(L)'
;MTHLHIVYGFCEDRHKAILFEHLVQNTPVLKIKTIGHVAEKAVFAALTYSVVNPTVTGIHWIQGFIPNKKRTVNTSLMASPALSRKKHHQFELSNEQTKLLKKACRAYRKQRNLTLTEKNWRQHINSKVALSEVECMFKPTCNQAFFLAHNQQPTPYSIWNGTNKKERQCQAKTI
;
A
#
# COMPACT_ATOMS: atom_id res chain seq x y z
N MET A 1 -19.11 -14.93 2.32
CA MET A 1 -18.05 -14.32 3.16
C MET A 1 -17.82 -12.91 2.64
N THR A 2 -17.96 -11.88 3.48
CA THR A 2 -17.68 -10.50 3.06
C THR A 2 -16.17 -10.30 2.96
N HIS A 3 -15.69 -9.92 1.78
CA HIS A 3 -14.27 -9.64 1.58
C HIS A 3 -13.97 -8.24 2.13
N LEU A 4 -12.93 -8.15 2.95
CA LEU A 4 -12.41 -6.87 3.42
C LEU A 4 -11.52 -6.25 2.35
N HIS A 5 -11.60 -4.94 2.22
CA HIS A 5 -10.81 -4.14 1.28
C HIS A 5 -10.14 -2.98 2.02
N ILE A 6 -8.95 -2.60 1.57
CA ILE A 6 -8.28 -1.38 2.01
C ILE A 6 -8.35 -0.40 0.85
N VAL A 7 -8.98 0.74 1.10
CA VAL A 7 -9.02 1.86 0.16
C VAL A 7 -8.26 3.03 0.75
N TYR A 8 -7.75 3.91 -0.11
CA TYR A 8 -6.89 5.02 0.29
C TYR A 8 -7.49 6.33 -0.19
N GLY A 9 -7.30 7.38 0.59
CA GLY A 9 -7.78 8.71 0.25
C GLY A 9 -7.02 9.79 0.98
N PHE A 10 -7.33 11.04 0.64
CA PHE A 10 -6.83 12.19 1.36
C PHE A 10 -7.97 13.19 1.61
N CYS A 11 -7.78 14.02 2.64
CA CYS A 11 -8.66 15.13 2.95
C CYS A 11 -7.84 16.43 2.99
N GLU A 12 -8.46 17.53 2.58
CA GLU A 12 -7.78 18.82 2.42
C GLU A 12 -7.23 19.39 3.73
N ASP A 13 -7.85 19.04 4.85
CA ASP A 13 -7.49 19.57 6.16
C ASP A 13 -7.06 18.43 7.07
N ARG A 14 -5.81 18.53 7.54
CA ARG A 14 -5.15 17.58 8.42
C ARG A 14 -5.87 17.34 9.76
N HIS A 15 -6.75 18.24 10.18
CA HIS A 15 -7.43 18.18 11.48
C HIS A 15 -8.85 17.61 11.44
N LYS A 16 -9.32 17.12 10.28
CA LYS A 16 -10.71 16.65 10.12
C LYS A 16 -10.98 15.26 10.73
N ALA A 17 -10.81 15.14 12.05
CA ALA A 17 -11.27 13.99 12.83
C ALA A 17 -12.78 13.74 12.64
N ILE A 18 -13.56 14.82 12.53
CA ILE A 18 -15.01 14.80 12.28
C ILE A 18 -15.35 14.06 10.96
N LEU A 19 -14.55 14.23 9.90
CA LEU A 19 -14.80 13.52 8.64
C LEU A 19 -14.57 12.01 8.79
N PHE A 20 -13.62 11.59 9.63
CA PHE A 20 -13.38 10.17 9.87
C PHE A 20 -14.48 9.53 10.71
N GLU A 21 -15.01 10.23 11.70
CA GLU A 21 -16.18 9.78 12.45
C GLU A 21 -17.41 9.66 11.55
N HIS A 22 -17.68 10.68 10.73
CA HIS A 22 -18.79 10.68 9.77
C HIS A 22 -18.67 9.53 8.75
N LEU A 23 -17.46 9.26 8.24
CA LEU A 23 -17.23 8.14 7.34
C LEU A 23 -17.54 6.80 8.01
N VAL A 24 -17.13 6.60 9.25
CA VAL A 24 -17.37 5.34 9.97
C VAL A 24 -18.86 5.15 10.30
N GLN A 25 -19.59 6.24 10.57
CA GLN A 25 -21.01 6.17 10.94
C GLN A 25 -21.95 6.04 9.72
N ASN A 26 -21.63 6.70 8.60
CA ASN A 26 -22.58 6.87 7.49
C ASN A 26 -22.22 6.10 6.22
N THR A 27 -21.11 5.35 6.21
CA THR A 27 -20.64 4.62 5.02
C THR A 27 -20.22 3.19 5.38
N PRO A 28 -20.05 2.27 4.42
CA PRO A 28 -19.58 0.90 4.70
C PRO A 28 -18.09 0.81 5.14
N VAL A 29 -17.51 1.93 5.58
CA VAL A 29 -16.17 2.03 6.13
C VAL A 29 -16.18 1.62 7.60
N LEU A 30 -15.37 0.62 7.94
CA LEU A 30 -15.29 0.07 9.30
C LEU A 30 -14.30 0.81 10.17
N LYS A 31 -13.13 1.14 9.61
CA LYS A 31 -12.02 1.73 10.35
C LYS A 31 -11.21 2.63 9.45
N ILE A 32 -10.73 3.73 10.01
CA ILE A 32 -9.84 4.67 9.33
C ILE A 32 -8.54 4.79 10.10
N LYS A 33 -7.45 5.01 9.36
CA LYS A 33 -6.14 5.33 9.92
C LYS A 33 -5.44 6.35 9.05
N THR A 34 -5.05 7.48 9.64
CA THR A 34 -4.13 8.42 9.03
C THR A 34 -2.76 7.76 8.85
N ILE A 35 -2.21 7.87 7.65
CA ILE A 35 -0.95 7.27 7.25
C ILE A 35 0.17 8.32 7.24
N GLY A 36 -0.16 9.55 6.85
CA GLY A 36 0.79 10.65 6.75
C GLY A 36 0.14 11.92 6.22
N HIS A 37 0.97 12.89 5.85
CA HIS A 37 0.54 14.18 5.35
C HIS A 37 1.34 14.53 4.09
N VAL A 38 0.67 15.14 3.10
CA VAL A 38 1.27 15.61 1.84
C VAL A 38 0.64 16.95 1.50
N ALA A 39 1.46 17.99 1.29
CA ALA A 39 1.00 19.33 0.91
C ALA A 39 -0.20 19.82 1.76
N GLU A 40 -0.06 19.75 3.09
CA GLU A 40 -1.09 20.11 4.10
C GLU A 40 -2.34 19.21 4.16
N LYS A 41 -2.43 18.20 3.30
CA LYS A 41 -3.53 17.23 3.26
C LYS A 41 -3.20 16.01 4.10
N ALA A 42 -4.17 15.51 4.87
CA ALA A 42 -4.01 14.24 5.58
C ALA A 42 -4.38 13.07 4.67
N VAL A 43 -3.43 12.14 4.51
CA VAL A 43 -3.59 10.90 3.75
C VAL A 43 -3.96 9.78 4.71
N PHE A 44 -4.99 9.01 4.36
CA PHE A 44 -5.53 7.94 5.20
C PHE A 44 -5.78 6.64 4.41
N ALA A 45 -5.85 5.53 5.14
CA ALA A 45 -6.44 4.29 4.65
C ALA A 45 -7.73 4.01 5.42
N ALA A 46 -8.71 3.47 4.70
CA ALA A 46 -9.97 3.00 5.23
C ALA A 46 -10.12 1.50 4.96
N LEU A 47 -10.58 0.77 5.97
CA LEU A 47 -11.01 -0.62 5.86
C LEU A 47 -12.51 -0.64 5.57
N THR A 48 -12.93 -1.33 4.52
CA THR A 48 -14.32 -1.35 4.04
C THR A 48 -14.71 -2.75 3.57
N TYR A 49 -16.01 -3.06 3.60
CA TYR A 49 -16.56 -4.26 2.93
C TYR A 49 -16.95 -4.00 1.47
N SER A 50 -17.03 -2.72 1.06
CA SER A 50 -17.38 -2.31 -0.29
C SER A 50 -16.14 -1.95 -1.09
N VAL A 51 -16.09 -2.39 -2.35
CA VAL A 51 -15.09 -1.93 -3.33
C VAL A 51 -15.44 -0.54 -3.85
N VAL A 52 -16.72 -0.15 -3.78
CA VAL A 52 -17.19 1.17 -4.19
C VAL A 52 -16.92 2.17 -3.08
N ASN A 53 -16.17 3.21 -3.41
CA ASN A 53 -15.85 4.30 -2.50
C ASN A 53 -17.07 5.22 -2.30
N PRO A 54 -17.42 5.59 -1.06
CA PRO A 54 -18.53 6.48 -0.80
C PRO A 54 -18.22 7.91 -1.24
N THR A 55 -19.21 8.61 -1.79
CA THR A 55 -19.09 10.03 -2.14
C THR A 55 -19.29 10.88 -0.90
N VAL A 56 -18.22 11.48 -0.38
CA VAL A 56 -18.25 12.36 0.79
C VAL A 56 -17.51 13.65 0.47
N THR A 57 -18.15 14.78 0.78
CA THR A 57 -17.59 16.12 0.61
C THR A 57 -16.28 16.30 1.38
N GLY A 58 -15.25 16.82 0.70
CA GLY A 58 -13.93 17.08 1.28
C GLY A 58 -13.02 15.85 1.41
N ILE A 59 -13.45 14.70 0.87
CA ILE A 59 -12.63 13.48 0.77
C ILE A 59 -12.40 13.14 -0.69
N HIS A 60 -11.15 12.88 -1.02
CA HIS A 60 -10.73 12.43 -2.33
C HIS A 60 -10.15 11.03 -2.21
N TRP A 61 -10.80 10.08 -2.89
CA TRP A 61 -10.33 8.71 -2.96
C TRP A 61 -9.31 8.55 -4.07
N ILE A 62 -8.26 7.77 -3.80
CA ILE A 62 -7.28 7.39 -4.81
C ILE A 62 -7.94 6.38 -5.74
N GLN A 63 -8.03 6.71 -7.03
CA GLN A 63 -8.69 5.85 -8.03
C GLN A 63 -7.81 4.67 -8.49
N GLY A 64 -6.49 4.74 -8.25
CA GLY A 64 -5.54 3.69 -8.60
C GLY A 64 -5.54 2.50 -7.64
N PHE A 65 -5.22 1.30 -8.15
CA PHE A 65 -5.03 0.12 -7.32
C PHE A 65 -3.70 0.22 -6.56
N ILE A 66 -3.77 0.42 -5.24
CA ILE A 66 -2.60 0.37 -4.37
C ILE A 66 -2.43 -1.06 -3.85
N PRO A 67 -1.31 -1.75 -4.16
CA PRO A 67 -1.08 -3.09 -3.67
C PRO A 67 -0.87 -3.10 -2.16
N ASN A 68 -1.49 -4.08 -1.50
CA ASN A 68 -1.26 -4.35 -0.08
C ASN A 68 0.23 -4.64 0.19
N LYS A 69 0.76 -4.12 1.30
CA LYS A 69 2.16 -4.36 1.72
C LYS A 69 2.47 -5.85 1.88
N LYS A 70 1.47 -6.63 2.33
CA LYS A 70 1.51 -8.08 2.36
C LYS A 70 0.48 -8.61 1.37
N ARG A 71 0.92 -9.49 0.46
CA ARG A 71 0.03 -10.17 -0.51
C ARG A 71 -1.07 -10.90 0.26
N THR A 72 -2.30 -10.42 0.13
CA THR A 72 -3.47 -11.05 0.74
C THR A 72 -3.78 -12.34 -0.01
N VAL A 73 -3.88 -13.46 0.70
CA VAL A 73 -4.25 -14.74 0.10
C VAL A 73 -5.70 -15.01 0.46
N ASN A 74 -6.57 -15.07 -0.56
CA ASN A 74 -7.92 -15.61 -0.41
C ASN A 74 -7.78 -17.08 -0.05
N THR A 75 -8.08 -17.43 1.20
CA THR A 75 -8.05 -18.83 1.60
C THR A 75 -9.31 -19.15 2.37
N SER A 76 -9.92 -20.30 2.04
CA SER A 76 -10.70 -21.03 3.03
C SER A 76 -9.78 -21.24 4.23
N LEU A 77 -10.20 -20.72 5.39
CA LEU A 77 -9.44 -20.88 6.63
C LEU A 77 -9.17 -22.37 6.82
N MET A 78 -7.91 -22.79 6.65
CA MET A 78 -7.51 -24.14 7.05
C MET A 78 -7.87 -24.29 8.52
N ALA A 79 -8.49 -25.40 8.90
CA ALA A 79 -8.78 -25.67 10.31
C ALA A 79 -7.50 -25.50 11.12
N SER A 80 -7.55 -24.76 12.23
CA SER A 80 -6.39 -24.59 13.09
C SER A 80 -5.87 -25.98 13.47
N PRO A 81 -4.57 -26.27 13.32
CA PRO A 81 -4.03 -27.52 13.82
C PRO A 81 -4.37 -27.62 15.32
N ALA A 82 -5.04 -28.72 15.69
CA ALA A 82 -5.73 -28.88 16.97
C ALA A 82 -4.81 -28.91 18.21
N LEU A 83 -3.48 -28.90 18.00
CA LEU A 83 -2.51 -29.15 19.05
C LEU A 83 -1.71 -27.88 19.39
N SER A 84 -2.00 -27.36 20.59
CA SER A 84 -1.19 -26.35 21.27
C SER A 84 0.17 -26.92 21.67
N ARG A 85 1.20 -26.07 21.76
CA ARG A 85 2.55 -26.42 22.23
C ARG A 85 2.54 -27.14 23.59
N LYS A 86 1.54 -26.86 24.45
CA LYS A 86 1.35 -27.51 25.76
C LYS A 86 0.74 -28.92 25.65
N LYS A 87 -0.06 -29.19 24.62
CA LYS A 87 -0.70 -30.50 24.41
C LYS A 87 0.23 -31.51 23.72
N HIS A 88 1.32 -31.05 23.12
CA HIS A 88 2.29 -31.94 22.45
C HIS A 88 2.87 -33.02 23.37
N HIS A 89 3.15 -32.69 24.63
CA HIS A 89 3.67 -33.66 25.59
C HIS A 89 2.64 -34.71 26.01
N GLN A 90 1.34 -34.48 25.77
CA GLN A 90 0.27 -35.40 26.18
C GLN A 90 -0.02 -36.51 25.16
N PHE A 91 0.52 -36.43 23.94
CA PHE A 91 0.14 -37.29 22.82
C PHE A 91 1.31 -38.08 22.22
N GLU A 92 2.33 -38.47 23.00
CA GLU A 92 3.49 -39.31 22.59
C GLU A 92 3.77 -39.34 21.06
N LEU A 93 3.99 -38.16 20.47
CA LEU A 93 4.09 -38.04 19.02
C LEU A 93 5.49 -38.46 18.56
N SER A 94 5.57 -39.17 17.44
CA SER A 94 6.87 -39.48 16.84
C SER A 94 7.60 -38.20 16.40
N ASN A 95 8.92 -38.27 16.27
CA ASN A 95 9.74 -37.15 15.82
C ASN A 95 9.29 -36.62 14.44
N GLU A 96 8.89 -37.52 13.53
CA GLU A 96 8.41 -37.16 12.19
C GLU A 96 7.03 -36.49 12.22
N GLN A 97 6.11 -37.00 13.03
CA GLN A 97 4.79 -36.36 13.24
C GLN A 97 4.96 -34.95 13.83
N THR A 98 5.90 -34.79 14.77
CA THR A 98 6.22 -33.48 15.35
C THR A 98 6.77 -32.50 14.31
N LYS A 99 7.64 -32.94 13.38
CA LYS A 99 8.13 -32.12 12.27
C LYS A 99 7.01 -31.69 11.34
N LEU A 100 6.16 -32.63 10.92
CA LEU A 100 5.01 -32.36 10.05
C LEU A 100 4.04 -31.37 10.69
N LEU A 101 3.71 -31.55 11.97
CA LEU A 101 2.82 -30.64 12.68
C LEU A 101 3.43 -29.25 12.85
N LYS A 102 4.73 -29.15 13.17
CA LYS A 102 5.45 -27.85 13.19
C LYS A 102 5.38 -27.15 11.83
N LYS A 103 5.54 -27.88 10.72
CA LYS A 103 5.42 -27.35 9.36
C LYS A 103 4.00 -26.84 9.08
N ALA A 104 2.98 -27.62 9.42
CA ALA A 104 1.57 -27.24 9.30
C ALA A 104 1.24 -25.99 10.15
N CYS A 105 1.68 -25.95 11.41
CA CYS A 105 1.49 -24.79 12.30
C CYS A 105 2.21 -23.53 11.79
N ARG A 106 3.39 -23.66 11.16
CA ARG A 106 4.08 -22.54 10.50
C ARG A 106 3.29 -22.05 9.28
N ALA A 107 2.82 -22.97 8.43
CA ALA A 107 2.00 -22.64 7.28
C ALA A 107 0.69 -21.94 7.68
N TYR A 108 -0.04 -22.48 8.67
CA TYR A 108 -1.26 -21.90 9.22
C TYR A 108 -1.03 -20.48 9.77
N ARG A 109 0.02 -20.27 10.57
CA ARG A 109 0.37 -18.93 11.08
C ARG A 109 0.71 -17.96 9.96
N LYS A 110 1.48 -18.42 8.95
CA LYS A 110 1.81 -17.60 7.77
C LYS A 110 0.54 -17.19 7.03
N GLN A 111 -0.37 -18.13 6.78
CA GLN A 111 -1.65 -17.88 6.12
C GLN A 111 -2.51 -16.90 6.92
N ARG A 112 -2.70 -17.11 8.22
CA ARG A 112 -3.46 -16.21 9.10
C ARG A 112 -2.90 -14.79 9.14
N ASN A 113 -1.58 -14.64 9.03
CA ASN A 113 -0.91 -13.33 8.96
C ASN A 113 -1.02 -12.66 7.58
N LEU A 114 -1.44 -13.40 6.55
CA LEU A 114 -1.69 -12.89 5.20
C LEU A 114 -3.18 -12.64 4.94
N THR A 115 -4.08 -13.26 5.71
CA THR A 115 -5.52 -12.99 5.63
C THR A 115 -5.82 -11.59 6.15
N LEU A 116 -6.52 -10.77 5.37
CA LEU A 116 -6.95 -9.45 5.82
C LEU A 116 -8.10 -9.59 6.83
N THR A 117 -7.94 -9.03 8.02
CA THR A 117 -8.93 -9.00 9.11
C THR A 117 -8.97 -7.62 9.74
N GLU A 118 -10.07 -7.29 10.41
CA GLU A 118 -10.20 -6.02 11.15
C GLU A 118 -9.18 -5.78 12.26
N LYS A 119 -8.50 -6.85 12.71
CA LYS A 119 -7.45 -6.76 13.74
C LYS A 119 -6.06 -6.53 13.14
N ASN A 120 -5.78 -7.12 11.97
CA ASN A 120 -4.44 -7.06 11.36
C ASN A 120 -4.33 -6.12 10.15
N TRP A 121 -5.43 -5.51 9.66
CA TRP A 121 -5.44 -4.68 8.46
C TRP A 121 -4.38 -3.58 8.44
N ARG A 122 -4.04 -3.00 9.60
CA ARG A 122 -2.99 -1.99 9.73
C ARG A 122 -1.61 -2.48 9.23
N GLN A 123 -1.36 -3.78 9.26
CA GLN A 123 -0.12 -4.38 8.74
C GLN A 123 -0.10 -4.53 7.21
N HIS A 124 -1.28 -4.47 6.58
CA HIS A 124 -1.45 -4.58 5.13
C HIS A 124 -1.41 -3.22 4.43
N ILE A 125 -1.56 -2.12 5.18
CA ILE A 125 -1.45 -0.75 4.68
C ILE A 125 -0.07 -0.55 4.03
N ASN A 126 -0.07 -0.11 2.78
CA ASN A 126 1.13 0.26 2.04
C ASN A 126 1.30 1.77 2.03
N SER A 127 1.84 2.30 3.13
CA SER A 127 1.96 3.74 3.35
C SER A 127 2.82 4.44 2.31
N LYS A 128 3.94 3.82 1.92
CA LYS A 128 4.90 4.40 0.97
C LYS A 128 4.26 4.63 -0.40
N VAL A 129 3.58 3.61 -0.92
CA VAL A 129 2.93 3.71 -2.24
C VAL A 129 1.76 4.68 -2.19
N ALA A 130 0.93 4.62 -1.13
CA ALA A 130 -0.19 5.55 -0.99
C ALA A 130 0.25 7.02 -0.93
N LEU A 131 1.29 7.33 -0.16
CA LEU A 131 1.84 8.69 -0.08
C LEU A 131 2.45 9.13 -1.41
N SER A 132 3.23 8.26 -2.07
CA SER A 132 3.81 8.54 -3.38
C SER A 132 2.74 8.81 -4.43
N GLU A 133 1.61 8.10 -4.41
CA GLU A 133 0.52 8.30 -5.36
C GLU A 133 -0.15 9.67 -5.16
N VAL A 134 -0.40 10.04 -3.91
CA VAL A 134 -0.94 11.37 -3.57
C VAL A 134 0.03 12.48 -3.93
N GLU A 135 1.34 12.30 -3.68
CA GLU A 135 2.37 13.24 -4.11
C GLU A 135 2.37 13.42 -5.64
N CYS A 136 2.28 12.31 -6.40
CA CYS A 136 2.20 12.37 -7.86
C CYS A 136 0.96 13.10 -8.37
N MET A 137 -0.19 12.99 -7.70
CA MET A 137 -1.40 13.73 -8.05
C MET A 137 -1.25 15.25 -7.90
N PHE A 138 -0.32 15.72 -7.06
CA PHE A 138 -0.05 17.15 -6.86
C PHE A 138 1.19 17.66 -7.60
N LYS A 139 1.96 16.77 -8.24
CA LYS A 139 3.04 17.22 -9.12
C LYS A 139 2.41 17.88 -10.35
N PRO A 140 2.84 19.09 -10.73
CA PRO A 140 2.40 19.67 -11.99
C PRO A 140 2.75 18.70 -13.11
N THR A 141 1.74 18.25 -13.85
CA THR A 141 1.96 17.48 -15.08
C THR A 141 2.68 18.40 -16.07
N CYS A 142 4.00 18.27 -16.14
CA CYS A 142 4.81 18.93 -17.16
C CYS A 142 4.54 18.22 -18.50
N ASN A 143 3.34 18.43 -19.05
CA ASN A 143 2.92 17.87 -20.34
C ASN A 143 3.57 18.63 -21.52
N GLN A 144 4.31 19.69 -21.25
CA GLN A 144 5.13 20.36 -22.24
C GLN A 144 6.53 19.79 -22.15
N ALA A 145 6.82 18.81 -23.01
CA ALA A 145 8.19 18.62 -23.45
C ALA A 145 8.62 19.96 -24.04
N PHE A 146 9.53 20.65 -23.36
CA PHE A 146 10.18 21.84 -23.88
C PHE A 146 11.06 21.38 -25.05
N PHE A 147 10.48 21.28 -26.23
CA PHE A 147 11.26 21.08 -27.45
C PHE A 147 11.91 22.42 -27.77
N LEU A 148 13.22 22.50 -27.58
CA LEU A 148 14.01 23.59 -28.15
C LEU A 148 13.81 23.55 -29.67
N ALA A 149 13.49 24.70 -30.27
CA ALA A 149 13.42 24.81 -31.72
C ALA A 149 14.80 24.47 -32.33
N HIS A 150 14.82 24.03 -33.59
CA HIS A 150 16.07 23.70 -34.28
C HIS A 150 17.04 24.88 -34.18
N ASN A 151 18.23 24.63 -33.61
CA ASN A 151 19.32 25.61 -33.36
C ASN A 151 19.19 26.52 -32.12
N GLN A 152 18.26 26.28 -31.19
CA GLN A 152 18.31 26.95 -29.88
C GLN A 152 19.30 26.24 -28.94
N GLN A 153 20.15 27.02 -28.27
CA GLN A 153 21.03 26.50 -27.23
C GLN A 153 20.24 26.25 -25.93
N PRO A 154 20.50 25.14 -25.22
CA PRO A 154 19.89 24.89 -23.93
C PRO A 154 20.22 26.01 -22.95
N THR A 155 19.19 26.60 -22.34
CA THR A 155 19.35 27.51 -21.21
C THR A 155 19.73 26.71 -19.96
N PRO A 156 20.38 27.31 -18.94
CA PRO A 156 20.78 26.59 -17.73
C PRO A 156 19.64 25.93 -16.93
N TYR A 157 18.37 26.14 -17.33
CA TYR A 157 17.17 25.54 -16.75
C TYR A 157 16.54 24.45 -17.64
N SER A 158 17.13 24.10 -18.79
CA SER A 158 16.62 23.00 -19.62
C SER A 158 16.94 21.66 -18.97
N ILE A 159 15.92 20.96 -18.47
CA ILE A 159 16.06 19.66 -17.81
C ILE A 159 16.21 18.58 -18.90
N TRP A 160 17.38 17.95 -18.96
CA TRP A 160 17.66 16.90 -19.94
C TRP A 160 17.08 15.56 -19.46
N ASN A 161 15.88 15.22 -19.91
CA ASN A 161 15.29 13.89 -19.67
C ASN A 161 15.74 12.91 -20.75
N GLY A 162 16.99 12.45 -20.67
CA GLY A 162 17.54 11.41 -21.54
C GLY A 162 17.95 10.17 -20.76
N THR A 163 17.15 9.11 -20.79
CA THR A 163 17.47 7.78 -20.23
C THR A 163 18.47 6.97 -21.06
N ASN A 164 19.32 7.61 -21.87
CA ASN A 164 20.34 6.93 -22.66
C ASN A 164 21.74 7.28 -22.16
N LYS A 165 22.13 6.59 -21.10
CA LYS A 165 23.51 6.47 -20.63
C LYS A 165 24.30 5.63 -21.63
N LYS A 166 24.86 6.24 -22.68
CA LYS A 166 25.97 5.64 -23.45
C LYS A 166 26.98 6.70 -23.85
N GLU A 167 28.18 6.51 -23.29
CA GLU A 167 29.48 6.79 -23.87
C GLU A 167 29.63 8.09 -24.68
N ARG A 168 30.27 9.08 -24.05
CA ARG A 168 31.45 9.71 -24.67
C ARG A 168 32.51 9.94 -23.59
N GLN A 169 33.45 9.01 -23.52
CA GLN A 169 34.80 9.31 -23.01
C GLN A 169 35.32 10.49 -23.84
N CYS A 170 35.67 11.59 -23.17
CA CYS A 170 36.42 12.66 -23.80
C CYS A 170 37.78 12.09 -24.22
N GLN A 171 37.97 11.90 -25.52
CA GLN A 171 39.31 11.84 -26.07
C GLN A 171 39.92 13.24 -25.89
N ALA A 172 40.86 13.35 -24.96
CA ALA A 172 41.80 14.45 -24.94
C ALA A 172 42.52 14.50 -26.29
N LYS A 173 42.35 15.58 -27.04
CA LYS A 173 43.25 15.90 -28.14
C LYS A 173 44.45 16.64 -27.55
N THR A 174 45.57 15.95 -27.69
CA THR A 174 46.95 16.43 -27.72
C THR A 174 47.09 17.76 -28.45
N ILE A 175 47.92 18.64 -27.88
CA ILE A 175 48.77 19.59 -28.62
C ILE A 175 50.19 19.03 -28.50
#